data_AF-A0A2M8KXR1-F1
#
_entry.id   AF-A0A2M8KXR1-F1
#
_cell.length_a   1.000
_cell.length_b   1.000
_cell.length_c   1.000
_cell.angle_alpha   90.00
_cell.angle_beta   90.00
_cell.angle_gamma   90.00
#
_symmetry.space_group_name_H-M   'P 1'
#
loop_
_entity.id
_entity.type
_entity.pdbx_description
1 polymer ?
#
loop_
_entity_poly.entity_id
_entity_poly.type
_entity_poly.pdbx_seq_one_letter_code
_entity_poly.pdbx_strand_id
1 'polypeptide(L)'
;MAIQEQFEKFYENIRLTQAQREDAKRKYDGVCGKLHSYYYPDTKYDGGTRFLIGSYGKRTHIRPARDIDVIFIMPPEKFSQYDDNNSNCQSQLLQDIKTILEEKYPDTPIKAFGKVVVLEFADPQHNVEVQPAWENTDGTFTIPNSENGGSWEIVDPRTEIKRIQTSDEKTGKTKALIRMIKKWSELCTAQVKSYAIENKVLDFFSTNSGGEYAPTIRDFFSYFYNSVSDESLRSHLNTALSRATKACDLENEQKLDKATEEWQKIFGDDFPIAETEKGIVATFHQIVSKLQALFPATTEEHLDRKYGIATVLNPAYSLTVDVNINQNGWRQNHWLLSEFQRRGYRIQKNASLLFKIISHNVPDPYSVKWKVRNFGNDARDLGALRGEITDDDGSETKKESTLYHGEHYVECYIIKNGQCVAVGHVFVPIG
;
A
#
# COMPACT_ATOMS: atom_id res chain seq x y z
N MET A 1 -19.39 -14.22 -5.27
CA MET A 1 -18.82 -12.86 -5.44
C MET A 1 -18.62 -12.59 -6.91
N ALA A 2 -19.12 -11.46 -7.45
CA ALA A 2 -18.94 -11.08 -8.86
C ALA A 2 -17.63 -10.29 -9.05
N ILE A 3 -16.98 -10.35 -10.24
CA ILE A 3 -15.65 -9.71 -10.49
C ILE A 3 -15.60 -8.25 -10.04
N GLN A 4 -16.75 -7.57 -10.14
CA GLN A 4 -16.96 -6.18 -9.76
C GLN A 4 -16.60 -5.94 -8.29
N GLU A 5 -16.94 -6.88 -7.39
CA GLU A 5 -16.59 -6.83 -5.96
C GLU A 5 -15.08 -6.99 -5.73
N GLN A 6 -14.39 -7.84 -6.51
CA GLN A 6 -12.93 -7.95 -6.46
C GLN A 6 -12.26 -6.65 -6.89
N PHE A 7 -12.78 -5.97 -7.91
CA PHE A 7 -12.29 -4.65 -8.31
C PHE A 7 -12.53 -3.58 -7.25
N GLU A 8 -13.66 -3.62 -6.54
CA GLU A 8 -13.93 -2.71 -5.42
C GLU A 8 -12.96 -2.95 -4.26
N LYS A 9 -12.70 -4.21 -3.90
CA LYS A 9 -11.70 -4.57 -2.90
C LYS A 9 -10.28 -4.22 -3.34
N PHE A 10 -9.93 -4.43 -4.61
CA PHE A 10 -8.67 -3.95 -5.19
C PHE A 10 -8.54 -2.43 -5.06
N TYR A 11 -9.59 -1.68 -5.42
CA TYR A 11 -9.61 -0.23 -5.29
C TYR A 11 -9.34 0.21 -3.84
N GLU A 12 -9.92 -0.46 -2.84
CA GLU A 12 -9.63 -0.16 -1.43
C GLU A 12 -8.21 -0.57 -1.01
N ASN A 13 -7.70 -1.71 -1.47
CA ASN A 13 -6.34 -2.17 -1.17
C ASN A 13 -5.27 -1.15 -1.58
N ILE A 14 -5.47 -0.51 -2.74
CA ILE A 14 -4.51 0.44 -3.32
C ILE A 14 -4.70 1.88 -2.83
N ARG A 15 -5.74 2.17 -2.04
CA ARG A 15 -5.96 3.50 -1.43
C ARG A 15 -5.21 3.61 -0.11
N LEU A 16 -4.83 4.84 0.25
CA LEU A 16 -4.27 5.10 1.57
C LEU A 16 -5.24 4.66 2.67
N THR A 17 -4.70 3.95 3.66
CA THR A 17 -5.43 3.61 4.88
C THR A 17 -5.83 4.88 5.64
N GLN A 18 -6.72 4.76 6.62
CA GLN A 18 -7.07 5.90 7.48
C GLN A 18 -5.83 6.47 8.19
N ALA A 19 -5.02 5.60 8.81
CA ALA A 19 -3.79 6.01 9.49
C ALA A 19 -2.83 6.76 8.57
N GLN A 20 -2.65 6.29 7.32
CA GLN A 20 -1.82 6.99 6.34
C GLN A 20 -2.39 8.36 5.94
N ARG A 21 -3.72 8.49 5.79
CA ARG A 21 -4.36 9.78 5.49
C ARG A 21 -4.19 10.78 6.64
N GLU A 22 -4.34 10.32 7.87
CA GLU A 22 -4.14 11.13 9.08
C GLU A 22 -2.67 11.55 9.23
N ASP A 23 -1.74 10.64 8.95
CA ASP A 23 -0.31 10.92 8.94
C ASP A 23 0.08 11.98 7.90
N ALA A 24 -0.39 11.82 6.65
CA ALA A 24 -0.19 12.80 5.59
C ALA A 24 -0.72 14.17 6.01
N LYS A 25 -1.93 14.22 6.58
CA LYS A 25 -2.54 15.45 7.08
C LYS A 25 -1.71 16.14 8.15
N ARG A 26 -1.30 15.39 9.16
CA ARG A 26 -0.44 15.89 10.23
C ARG A 26 0.86 16.48 9.69
N LYS A 27 1.49 15.85 8.70
CA LYS A 27 2.75 16.29 8.10
C LYS A 27 2.58 17.57 7.28
N TYR A 28 1.65 17.62 6.32
CA TYR A 28 1.48 18.84 5.51
C TYR A 28 0.93 20.03 6.33
N ASP A 29 0.05 19.80 7.31
CA ASP A 29 -0.43 20.87 8.19
C ASP A 29 0.69 21.34 9.13
N GLY A 30 1.56 20.42 9.56
CA GLY A 30 2.74 20.75 10.36
C GLY A 30 3.72 21.65 9.59
N VAL A 31 4.00 21.33 8.33
CA VAL A 31 4.90 22.11 7.45
C VAL A 31 4.29 23.48 7.15
N CYS A 32 3.08 23.52 6.59
CA CYS A 32 2.42 24.78 6.25
C CYS A 32 2.11 25.63 7.49
N GLY A 33 1.81 25.02 8.64
CA GLY A 33 1.58 25.74 9.89
C GLY A 33 2.82 26.44 10.44
N LYS A 34 4.03 25.86 10.25
CA LYS A 34 5.30 26.52 10.61
C LYS A 34 5.55 27.73 9.71
N LEU A 35 5.38 27.57 8.40
CA LEU A 35 5.51 28.68 7.46
C LEU A 35 4.46 29.77 7.73
N HIS A 36 3.21 29.38 8.01
CA HIS A 36 2.15 30.31 8.36
C HIS A 36 2.51 31.14 9.59
N SER A 37 3.00 30.51 10.65
CA SER A 37 3.38 31.22 11.89
C SER A 37 4.51 32.24 11.66
N TYR A 38 5.37 32.01 10.67
CA TYR A 38 6.44 32.93 10.29
C TYR A 38 5.95 34.08 9.40
N TYR A 39 5.20 33.74 8.34
CA TYR A 39 4.79 34.72 7.32
C TYR A 39 3.50 35.47 7.64
N TYR A 40 2.66 34.93 8.53
CA TYR A 40 1.39 35.50 8.98
C TYR A 40 1.31 35.50 10.52
N PRO A 41 2.21 36.23 11.22
CA PRO A 41 2.37 36.12 12.67
C PRO A 41 1.14 36.57 13.47
N ASP A 42 0.29 37.41 12.87
CA ASP A 42 -0.90 37.97 13.52
C ASP A 42 -2.16 37.10 13.34
N THR A 43 -2.06 35.97 12.65
CA THR A 43 -3.19 35.06 12.41
C THR A 43 -2.91 33.64 12.88
N LYS A 44 -3.97 32.92 13.27
CA LYS A 44 -3.88 31.51 13.62
C LYS A 44 -3.97 30.66 12.36
N TYR A 45 -3.08 29.68 12.24
CA TYR A 45 -3.17 28.71 11.16
C TYR A 45 -4.47 27.89 11.22
N ASP A 46 -5.29 28.01 10.18
CA ASP A 46 -6.56 27.30 9.97
C ASP A 46 -6.56 26.45 8.68
N GLY A 47 -5.44 26.44 7.94
CA GLY A 47 -5.29 25.79 6.65
C GLY A 47 -5.53 26.70 5.44
N GLY A 48 -5.93 27.96 5.62
CA GLY A 48 -6.24 28.91 4.53
C GLY A 48 -5.04 29.27 3.64
N THR A 49 -3.82 29.18 4.17
CA THR A 49 -2.58 29.46 3.41
C THR A 49 -1.96 28.20 2.79
N ARG A 50 -2.75 27.12 2.67
CA ARG A 50 -2.33 25.82 2.12
C ARG A 50 -3.24 25.39 0.98
N PHE A 51 -2.66 24.90 -0.11
CA PHE A 51 -3.42 24.30 -1.20
C PHE A 51 -2.79 22.97 -1.64
N LEU A 52 -3.48 21.84 -1.44
CA LEU A 52 -2.97 20.54 -1.88
C LEU A 52 -3.08 20.44 -3.40
N ILE A 53 -1.98 20.04 -4.02
CA ILE A 53 -1.87 19.83 -5.45
C ILE A 53 -1.44 18.38 -5.73
N GLY A 54 -1.05 18.09 -6.97
CA GLY A 54 -0.59 16.77 -7.36
C GLY A 54 -1.61 15.67 -7.07
N SER A 55 -1.13 14.48 -6.73
CA SER A 55 -2.01 13.31 -6.54
C SER A 55 -2.90 13.39 -5.28
N TYR A 56 -2.51 14.18 -4.29
CA TYR A 56 -3.32 14.43 -3.09
C TYR A 56 -4.46 15.41 -3.40
N GLY A 57 -4.16 16.53 -4.04
CA GLY A 57 -5.16 17.51 -4.49
C GLY A 57 -6.18 16.90 -5.46
N LYS A 58 -5.70 16.11 -6.43
CA LYS A 58 -6.55 15.40 -7.41
C LYS A 58 -7.27 14.18 -6.82
N ARG A 59 -6.89 13.75 -5.61
CA ARG A 59 -7.35 12.50 -4.98
C ARG A 59 -7.14 11.31 -5.92
N THR A 60 -5.93 11.14 -6.43
CA THR A 60 -5.48 10.04 -7.32
C THR A 60 -4.21 9.34 -6.78
N HIS A 61 -3.86 9.57 -5.52
CA HIS A 61 -2.78 8.86 -4.82
C HIS A 61 -3.11 7.36 -4.65
N ILE A 62 -2.06 6.53 -4.68
CA ILE A 62 -2.09 5.08 -4.45
C ILE A 62 -1.10 4.70 -3.34
N ARG A 63 -1.21 3.49 -2.78
CA ARG A 63 -0.23 2.88 -1.87
C ARG A 63 0.95 2.26 -2.63
N PRO A 64 2.17 2.21 -2.06
CA PRO A 64 2.56 2.79 -0.77
C PRO A 64 2.47 4.32 -0.78
N ALA A 65 2.46 4.93 0.41
CA ALA A 65 2.48 6.38 0.56
C ALA A 65 3.61 6.99 -0.29
N ARG A 66 3.30 8.08 -0.99
CA ARG A 66 4.24 8.87 -1.79
C ARG A 66 4.17 10.35 -1.40
N ASP A 67 5.02 11.13 -2.06
CA ASP A 67 5.20 12.56 -1.85
C ASP A 67 3.88 13.34 -1.88
N ILE A 68 3.75 14.25 -0.91
CA ILE A 68 2.61 15.14 -0.75
C ILE A 68 2.99 16.48 -1.35
N ASP A 69 2.40 16.79 -2.50
CA ASP A 69 2.58 18.07 -3.16
C ASP A 69 1.64 19.12 -2.54
N VAL A 70 2.20 20.21 -2.03
CA VAL A 70 1.44 21.25 -1.36
C VAL A 70 1.95 22.64 -1.71
N ILE A 71 1.06 23.53 -2.14
CA ILE A 71 1.33 24.95 -2.24
C ILE A 71 1.21 25.59 -0.86
N PHE A 72 2.21 26.35 -0.46
CA PHE A 72 2.09 27.35 0.60
C PHE A 72 1.88 28.72 -0.06
N ILE A 73 0.73 29.34 0.24
CA ILE A 73 0.37 30.65 -0.31
C ILE A 73 1.16 31.71 0.46
N MET A 74 2.04 32.42 -0.24
CA MET A 74 2.89 33.47 0.29
C MET A 74 2.12 34.79 0.42
N PRO A 75 2.48 35.66 1.39
CA PRO A 75 1.90 37.00 1.46
C PRO A 75 2.26 37.83 0.21
N PRO A 76 1.30 38.50 -0.45
CA PRO A 76 1.54 39.29 -1.67
C PRO A 76 2.66 40.32 -1.53
N GLU A 77 2.74 41.00 -0.38
CA GLU A 77 3.73 42.02 -0.10
C GLU A 77 5.18 41.49 -0.06
N LYS A 78 5.37 40.17 0.14
CA LYS A 78 6.68 39.52 0.13
C LYS A 78 7.23 39.27 -1.27
N PHE A 79 6.42 39.38 -2.33
CA PHE A 79 6.89 39.12 -3.69
C PHE A 79 8.08 40.00 -4.07
N SER A 80 7.98 41.30 -3.81
CA SER A 80 9.03 42.29 -4.13
C SER A 80 10.39 42.01 -3.46
N GLN A 81 10.40 41.29 -2.34
CA GLN A 81 11.64 40.87 -1.66
C GLN A 81 12.42 39.84 -2.51
N TYR A 82 11.72 39.07 -3.34
CA TYR A 82 12.27 37.98 -4.13
C TYR A 82 12.16 38.24 -5.64
N ASP A 83 11.99 39.48 -6.08
CA ASP A 83 11.83 39.81 -7.51
C ASP A 83 12.84 40.90 -7.94
N ASP A 84 14.09 40.75 -7.53
CA ASP A 84 15.18 41.59 -8.04
C ASP A 84 15.75 40.99 -9.33
N ASN A 85 15.64 41.71 -10.46
CA ASN A 85 16.03 41.25 -11.79
C ASN A 85 17.53 40.92 -12.00
N ASN A 86 18.31 40.81 -10.93
CA ASN A 86 19.77 40.72 -10.93
C ASN A 86 20.33 39.50 -10.18
N SER A 87 19.50 38.68 -9.52
CA SER A 87 19.93 37.50 -8.76
C SER A 87 19.01 36.29 -8.98
N ASN A 88 19.46 35.07 -8.65
CA ASN A 88 18.57 33.89 -8.62
C ASN A 88 17.75 33.92 -7.31
N CYS A 89 16.88 34.92 -7.22
CA CYS A 89 16.02 35.22 -6.08
C CYS A 89 15.03 34.07 -5.77
N GLN A 90 14.68 33.25 -6.77
CA GLN A 90 13.89 32.03 -6.59
C GLN A 90 14.64 30.99 -5.76
N SER A 91 15.94 30.80 -6.02
CA SER A 91 16.79 29.98 -5.16
C SER A 91 16.85 30.53 -3.74
N GLN A 92 17.00 31.85 -3.59
CA GLN A 92 17.00 32.51 -2.27
C GLN A 92 15.71 32.24 -1.49
N LEU A 93 14.54 32.40 -2.13
CA LEU A 93 13.24 32.08 -1.53
C LEU A 93 13.18 30.65 -1.02
N LEU A 94 13.63 29.67 -1.83
CA LEU A 94 13.62 28.27 -1.44
C LEU A 94 14.58 27.99 -0.27
N GLN A 95 15.76 28.64 -0.22
CA GLN A 95 16.69 28.52 0.91
C GLN A 95 16.17 29.17 2.19
N ASP A 96 15.49 30.32 2.09
CA ASP A 96 14.89 30.99 3.25
C ASP A 96 13.77 30.14 3.86
N ILE A 97 12.91 29.57 3.01
CA ILE A 97 11.85 28.62 3.43
C ILE A 97 12.46 27.38 4.07
N LYS A 98 13.52 26.82 3.47
CA LYS A 98 14.26 25.69 4.06
C LYS A 98 14.75 26.04 5.46
N THR A 99 15.41 27.19 5.64
CA THR A 99 15.94 27.64 6.92
C THR A 99 14.84 27.74 7.98
N ILE A 100 13.68 28.32 7.63
CA ILE A 100 12.52 28.42 8.53
C ILE A 100 12.01 27.03 8.94
N LEU A 101 12.01 26.06 8.02
CA LEU A 101 11.54 24.71 8.31
C LEU A 101 12.53 23.91 9.16
N GLU A 102 13.83 24.12 8.98
CA GLU A 102 14.89 23.48 9.78
C GLU A 102 14.77 23.84 11.28
N GLU A 103 14.27 25.03 11.63
CA GLU A 103 13.99 25.40 13.03
C GLU A 103 12.99 24.47 13.72
N LYS A 104 12.02 23.92 12.98
CA LYS A 104 11.00 23.00 13.52
C LYS A 104 11.36 21.53 13.31
N TYR A 105 12.07 21.22 12.23
CA TYR A 105 12.40 19.86 11.82
C TYR A 105 13.92 19.66 11.72
N PRO A 106 14.67 19.85 12.82
CA PRO A 106 16.14 19.80 12.78
C PRO A 106 16.68 18.40 12.40
N ASP A 107 15.92 17.35 12.68
CA ASP A 107 16.31 15.95 12.41
C ASP A 107 15.72 15.39 11.11
N THR A 108 14.96 16.19 10.35
CA THR A 108 14.37 15.77 9.07
C THR A 108 15.26 16.28 7.92
N PRO A 109 15.68 15.43 6.96
CA PRO A 109 16.37 15.93 5.78
C PRO A 109 15.50 16.92 4.98
N ILE A 110 16.03 18.12 4.72
CA ILE A 110 15.35 19.17 3.94
C ILE A 110 16.21 19.58 2.74
N LYS A 111 15.62 19.49 1.54
CA LYS A 111 16.25 19.86 0.27
C LYS A 111 15.46 20.99 -0.39
N ALA A 112 16.14 21.99 -0.92
CA ALA A 112 15.55 23.11 -1.64
C ALA A 112 16.14 23.13 -3.06
N PHE A 113 15.32 22.84 -4.07
CA PHE A 113 15.76 22.76 -5.46
C PHE A 113 14.57 22.81 -6.43
N GLY A 114 14.85 23.19 -7.68
CA GLY A 114 13.83 23.26 -8.72
C GLY A 114 12.74 24.26 -8.34
N LYS A 115 11.57 23.75 -7.96
CA LYS A 115 10.37 24.56 -7.68
C LYS A 115 9.85 24.39 -6.26
N VAL A 116 10.54 23.61 -5.43
CA VAL A 116 10.01 23.09 -4.16
C VAL A 116 11.07 23.03 -3.06
N VAL A 117 10.59 22.98 -1.82
CA VAL A 117 11.35 22.52 -0.66
C VAL A 117 10.78 21.17 -0.23
N VAL A 118 11.62 20.13 -0.22
CA VAL A 118 11.24 18.75 0.09
C VAL A 118 11.68 18.42 1.51
N LEU A 119 10.74 17.99 2.36
CA LEU A 119 11.02 17.39 3.66
C LEU A 119 10.84 15.87 3.59
N GLU A 120 11.91 15.12 3.88
CA GLU A 120 11.94 13.66 3.78
C GLU A 120 11.61 13.02 5.14
N PHE A 121 10.32 12.89 5.46
CA PHE A 121 9.90 12.28 6.72
C PHE A 121 10.15 10.77 6.74
N ALA A 122 10.66 10.28 7.89
CA ALA A 122 10.74 8.85 8.17
C ALA A 122 9.35 8.17 8.27
N ASP A 123 9.37 6.83 8.25
CA ASP A 123 8.24 5.91 8.20
C ASP A 123 6.97 6.36 8.96
N PRO A 124 5.76 6.33 8.34
CA PRO A 124 5.51 6.06 6.91
C PRO A 124 6.06 7.18 6.04
N GLN A 125 6.71 6.80 4.94
CA GLN A 125 7.33 7.76 4.02
C GLN A 125 6.26 8.62 3.33
N HIS A 126 6.03 9.80 3.88
CA HIS A 126 5.17 10.86 3.37
C HIS A 126 6.05 12.10 3.29
N ASN A 127 6.90 12.16 2.28
CA ASN A 127 7.66 13.38 2.06
C ASN A 127 6.67 14.51 1.74
N VAL A 128 7.00 15.71 2.19
CA VAL A 128 6.19 16.90 1.87
C VAL A 128 7.00 17.75 0.93
N GLU A 129 6.52 17.92 -0.30
CA GLU A 129 7.04 18.87 -1.27
C GLU A 129 6.24 20.17 -1.16
N VAL A 130 6.78 21.14 -0.43
CA VAL A 130 6.16 22.45 -0.30
C VAL A 130 6.64 23.39 -1.41
N GLN A 131 5.69 23.90 -2.17
CA GLN A 131 5.90 24.88 -3.22
C GLN A 131 5.40 26.25 -2.75
N PRO A 132 6.29 27.23 -2.47
CA PRO A 132 5.81 28.58 -2.23
C PRO A 132 5.20 29.15 -3.50
N ALA A 133 4.09 29.86 -3.36
CA ALA A 133 3.42 30.48 -4.49
C ALA A 133 2.71 31.77 -4.11
N TRP A 134 2.58 32.67 -5.08
CA TRP A 134 1.69 33.81 -4.99
C TRP A 134 0.45 33.57 -5.82
N GLU A 135 -0.73 33.75 -5.22
CA GLU A 135 -2.01 33.63 -5.93
C GLU A 135 -2.27 34.90 -6.74
N ASN A 136 -2.49 34.73 -8.04
CA ASN A 136 -2.81 35.80 -8.97
C ASN A 136 -4.32 36.10 -8.93
N THR A 137 -4.73 37.27 -9.45
CA THR A 137 -6.14 37.71 -9.43
C THR A 137 -7.08 36.82 -10.24
N ASP A 138 -6.55 36.08 -11.22
CA ASP A 138 -7.28 35.11 -12.04
C ASP A 138 -7.37 33.70 -11.40
N GLY A 139 -6.79 33.52 -10.22
CA GLY A 139 -6.75 32.25 -9.48
C GLY A 139 -5.63 31.30 -9.90
N THR A 140 -4.76 31.70 -10.83
CA THR A 140 -3.49 31.01 -11.11
C THR A 140 -2.45 31.30 -10.02
N PHE A 141 -1.34 30.58 -10.05
CA PHE A 141 -0.24 30.76 -9.10
C PHE A 141 1.07 31.09 -9.81
N THR A 142 1.81 32.06 -9.28
CA THR A 142 3.20 32.33 -9.66
C THR A 142 4.12 31.57 -8.70
N ILE A 143 4.96 30.67 -9.24
CA ILE A 143 5.84 29.76 -8.48
C ILE A 143 7.31 29.96 -8.89
N PRO A 144 8.27 29.71 -7.98
CA PRO A 144 9.69 29.78 -8.32
C PRO A 144 10.12 28.60 -9.18
N ASN A 145 11.10 28.83 -10.05
CA ASN A 145 11.97 27.80 -10.60
C ASN A 145 13.42 28.27 -10.48
N SER A 146 14.21 27.64 -9.62
CA SER A 146 15.62 28.00 -9.37
C SER A 146 16.60 27.49 -10.43
N GLU A 147 16.15 26.67 -11.39
CA GLU A 147 17.00 26.08 -12.43
C GLU A 147 17.45 27.12 -13.45
N ASN A 148 18.58 26.87 -14.12
CA ASN A 148 19.08 27.63 -15.27
C ASN A 148 19.16 29.16 -15.06
N GLY A 149 19.45 29.60 -13.85
CA GLY A 149 19.59 31.02 -13.51
C GLY A 149 18.37 31.66 -12.85
N GLY A 150 17.28 30.91 -12.67
CA GLY A 150 16.09 31.40 -11.97
C GLY A 150 15.03 31.94 -12.92
N SER A 151 13.76 31.62 -12.65
CA SER A 151 12.61 32.16 -13.36
C SER A 151 11.33 31.99 -12.55
N TRP A 152 10.32 32.79 -12.86
CA TRP A 152 8.96 32.62 -12.34
C TRP A 152 8.10 31.87 -13.36
N GLU A 153 7.34 30.89 -12.90
CA GLU A 153 6.38 30.15 -13.73
C GLU A 153 4.95 30.39 -13.25
N ILE A 154 4.00 30.43 -14.20
CA ILE A 154 2.57 30.51 -13.90
C ILE A 154 1.97 29.11 -14.05
N VAL A 155 1.25 28.66 -13.02
CA VAL A 155 0.58 27.34 -12.97
C VAL A 155 -0.89 27.46 -12.56
N ASP A 156 -1.72 26.53 -13.05
CA ASP A 156 -3.14 26.43 -12.70
C ASP A 156 -3.52 25.02 -12.22
N PRO A 157 -3.09 24.64 -11.00
CA PRO A 157 -3.47 23.36 -10.41
C PRO A 157 -4.98 23.25 -10.13
N ARG A 158 -5.71 24.38 -10.03
CA ARG A 158 -7.16 24.36 -9.81
C ARG A 158 -7.89 23.81 -11.02
N THR A 159 -7.49 24.20 -12.23
CA THR A 159 -8.04 23.65 -13.47
C THR A 159 -7.74 22.16 -13.62
N GLU A 160 -6.52 21.69 -13.29
CA GLU A 160 -6.22 20.25 -13.30
C GLU A 160 -7.14 19.45 -12.37
N ILE A 161 -7.28 19.90 -11.11
CA ILE A 161 -8.15 19.26 -10.12
C ILE A 161 -9.60 19.25 -10.60
N LYS A 162 -10.07 20.38 -11.15
CA LYS A 162 -11.43 20.51 -11.67
C LYS A 162 -11.71 19.56 -12.83
N ARG A 163 -10.78 19.40 -13.79
CA ARG A 163 -10.94 18.46 -14.91
C ARG A 163 -11.16 17.02 -14.42
N ILE A 164 -10.35 16.57 -13.46
CA ILE A 164 -10.48 15.24 -12.86
C ILE A 164 -11.79 15.12 -12.08
N GLN A 165 -12.13 16.14 -11.28
CA GLN A 165 -13.37 16.15 -10.52
C GLN A 165 -14.61 16.09 -11.41
N THR A 166 -14.70 16.94 -12.44
CA THR A 166 -15.85 16.96 -13.38
C THR A 166 -15.98 15.63 -14.12
N SER A 167 -14.87 15.04 -14.57
CA SER A 167 -14.92 13.72 -15.20
C SER A 167 -15.38 12.63 -14.23
N ASP A 168 -14.91 12.67 -12.98
CA ASP A 168 -15.27 11.71 -11.94
C ASP A 168 -16.73 11.84 -11.48
N GLU A 169 -17.26 13.07 -11.39
CA GLU A 169 -18.68 13.32 -11.11
C GLU A 169 -19.58 12.78 -12.23
N LYS A 170 -19.12 12.84 -13.49
CA LYS A 170 -19.83 12.29 -14.64
C LYS A 170 -19.80 10.76 -14.69
N THR A 171 -18.66 10.15 -14.35
CA THR A 171 -18.43 8.71 -14.59
C THR A 171 -18.53 7.85 -13.33
N GLY A 172 -18.32 8.42 -12.15
CA GLY A 172 -18.11 7.71 -10.89
C GLY A 172 -16.84 6.85 -10.85
N LYS A 173 -16.00 6.87 -11.89
CA LYS A 173 -14.91 5.90 -12.10
C LYS A 173 -13.57 6.53 -12.49
N THR A 174 -13.52 7.81 -12.88
CA THR A 174 -12.29 8.48 -13.35
C THR A 174 -11.14 8.33 -12.36
N LYS A 175 -11.34 8.68 -11.09
CA LYS A 175 -10.28 8.57 -10.07
C LYS A 175 -9.93 7.12 -9.75
N ALA A 176 -10.88 6.20 -9.88
CA ALA A 176 -10.63 4.78 -9.68
C ALA A 176 -9.76 4.21 -10.80
N LEU A 177 -10.12 4.47 -12.06
CA LEU A 177 -9.36 4.02 -13.22
C LEU A 177 -7.93 4.58 -13.20
N ILE A 178 -7.75 5.87 -12.91
CA ILE A 178 -6.40 6.47 -12.78
C ILE A 178 -5.54 5.69 -11.79
N ARG A 179 -6.08 5.35 -10.62
CA ARG A 179 -5.34 4.60 -9.59
C ARG A 179 -4.97 3.19 -10.05
N MET A 180 -5.93 2.47 -10.65
CA MET A 180 -5.72 1.12 -11.14
C MET A 180 -4.66 1.09 -12.27
N ILE A 181 -4.70 2.06 -13.18
CA ILE A 181 -3.71 2.16 -14.27
C ILE A 181 -2.33 2.60 -13.76
N LYS A 182 -2.26 3.48 -12.75
CA LYS A 182 -1.00 3.77 -12.06
C LYS A 182 -0.39 2.51 -11.45
N LYS A 183 -1.22 1.66 -10.84
CA LYS A 183 -0.78 0.37 -10.28
C LYS A 183 -0.26 -0.60 -11.33
N TRP A 184 -0.98 -0.77 -12.44
CA TRP A 184 -0.48 -1.53 -13.57
C TRP A 184 0.86 -0.98 -14.08
N SER A 185 0.97 0.34 -14.23
CA SER A 185 2.20 0.98 -14.72
C SER A 185 3.40 0.79 -13.79
N GLU A 186 3.22 0.64 -12.47
CA GLU A 186 4.32 0.34 -11.52
C GLU A 186 4.94 -1.04 -11.75
N LEU A 187 4.17 -1.97 -12.32
CA LEU A 187 4.60 -3.34 -12.62
C LEU A 187 5.24 -3.47 -14.01
N CYS A 188 5.13 -2.45 -14.85
CA CYS A 188 5.73 -2.42 -16.18
C CYS A 188 7.17 -1.88 -16.14
N THR A 189 8.02 -2.39 -17.02
CA THR A 189 9.37 -1.84 -17.21
C THR A 189 9.37 -0.49 -17.94
N ALA A 190 8.39 -0.26 -18.82
CA ALA A 190 8.15 1.02 -19.47
C ALA A 190 7.13 1.84 -18.65
N GLN A 191 7.58 2.49 -17.58
CA GLN A 191 6.70 3.22 -16.68
C GLN A 191 6.14 4.49 -17.33
N VAL A 192 4.81 4.64 -17.29
CA VAL A 192 4.11 5.83 -17.78
C VAL A 192 4.06 6.87 -16.66
N LYS A 193 4.45 8.11 -16.97
CA LYS A 193 4.34 9.23 -16.02
C LYS A 193 2.88 9.41 -15.57
N SER A 194 2.65 9.68 -14.29
CA SER A 194 1.29 9.83 -13.73
C SER A 194 0.42 10.84 -14.48
N TYR A 195 0.98 11.98 -14.89
CA TYR A 195 0.22 13.00 -15.65
C TYR A 195 -0.25 12.47 -17.02
N ALA A 196 0.52 11.61 -17.68
CA ALA A 196 0.15 11.01 -18.96
C ALA A 196 -0.98 10.00 -18.78
N ILE A 197 -0.97 9.23 -17.68
CA ILE A 197 -2.08 8.34 -17.30
C ILE A 197 -3.35 9.16 -17.06
N GLU A 198 -3.27 10.23 -16.28
CA GLU A 198 -4.42 11.11 -15.97
C GLU A 198 -5.05 11.67 -17.25
N ASN A 199 -4.23 12.20 -18.18
CA ASN A 199 -4.73 12.71 -19.46
C ASN A 199 -5.37 11.62 -20.32
N LYS A 200 -4.75 10.43 -20.43
CA LYS A 200 -5.33 9.32 -21.21
C LYS A 200 -6.67 8.85 -20.64
N VAL A 201 -6.82 8.83 -19.32
CA VAL A 201 -8.10 8.47 -18.69
C VAL A 201 -9.16 9.55 -18.92
N LEU A 202 -8.79 10.83 -18.83
CA LEU A 202 -9.70 11.94 -19.15
C LEU A 202 -10.16 11.88 -20.61
N ASP A 203 -9.24 11.65 -21.54
CA ASP A 203 -9.54 11.54 -22.97
C ASP A 203 -10.45 10.34 -23.24
N PHE A 204 -10.19 9.18 -22.61
CA PHE A 204 -11.05 8.00 -22.70
C PHE A 204 -12.48 8.28 -22.23
N PHE A 205 -12.65 8.92 -21.07
CA PHE A 205 -13.97 9.24 -20.51
C PHE A 205 -14.65 10.47 -21.16
N SER A 206 -13.98 11.14 -22.11
CA SER A 206 -14.63 12.18 -22.92
C SER A 206 -15.70 11.58 -23.84
N THR A 207 -15.50 10.34 -24.30
CA THR A 207 -16.38 9.62 -25.24
C THR A 207 -17.00 8.34 -24.68
N ASN A 208 -16.50 7.82 -23.55
CA ASN A 208 -17.00 6.59 -22.91
C ASN A 208 -17.69 6.88 -21.57
N SER A 209 -18.72 6.10 -21.23
CA SER A 209 -19.38 6.16 -19.91
C SER A 209 -18.66 5.29 -18.88
N GLY A 210 -18.85 5.61 -17.60
CA GLY A 210 -18.46 4.72 -16.51
C GLY A 210 -19.43 3.54 -16.43
N GLY A 211 -18.90 2.31 -16.45
CA GLY A 211 -19.67 1.07 -16.25
C GLY A 211 -18.98 0.17 -15.21
N GLU A 212 -19.15 -1.14 -15.38
CA GLU A 212 -18.42 -2.15 -14.60
C GLU A 212 -16.92 -2.04 -14.86
N TYR A 213 -16.11 -2.38 -13.85
CA TYR A 213 -14.66 -2.18 -13.93
C TYR A 213 -14.00 -3.03 -15.01
N ALA A 214 -14.34 -4.31 -15.10
CA ALA A 214 -13.73 -5.25 -16.04
C ALA A 214 -13.81 -4.78 -17.52
N PRO A 215 -15.01 -4.53 -18.10
CA PRO A 215 -15.12 -4.05 -19.47
C PRO A 215 -14.51 -2.65 -19.64
N THR A 216 -14.70 -1.75 -18.66
CA THR A 216 -14.15 -0.38 -18.73
C THR A 216 -12.61 -0.40 -18.83
N ILE A 217 -11.95 -1.25 -18.06
CA ILE A 217 -10.48 -1.38 -18.05
C ILE A 217 -9.97 -2.04 -19.33
N ARG A 218 -10.63 -3.10 -19.79
CA ARG A 218 -10.32 -3.72 -21.09
C ARG A 218 -10.39 -2.70 -22.22
N ASP A 219 -11.47 -1.93 -22.27
CA ASP A 219 -11.71 -0.95 -23.33
C ASP A 219 -10.73 0.23 -23.21
N PHE A 220 -10.38 0.63 -21.99
CA PHE A 220 -9.30 1.60 -21.75
C PHE A 220 -7.96 1.10 -22.27
N PHE A 221 -7.57 -0.15 -22.02
CA PHE A 221 -6.32 -0.70 -22.55
C PHE A 221 -6.32 -0.75 -24.08
N SER A 222 -7.45 -1.07 -24.70
CA SER A 222 -7.63 -1.03 -26.16
C SER A 222 -7.45 0.40 -26.70
N TYR A 223 -8.13 1.37 -26.11
CA TYR A 223 -7.96 2.79 -26.45
C TYR A 223 -6.50 3.23 -26.29
N PHE A 224 -5.89 2.90 -25.15
CA PHE A 224 -4.54 3.36 -24.83
C PHE A 224 -3.53 2.77 -25.81
N TYR A 225 -3.61 1.46 -26.09
CA TYR A 225 -2.80 0.76 -27.10
C TYR A 225 -2.87 1.43 -28.48
N ASN A 226 -4.07 1.80 -28.93
CA ASN A 226 -4.27 2.44 -30.23
C ASN A 226 -3.81 3.90 -30.28
N SER A 227 -3.57 4.52 -29.12
CA SER A 227 -3.28 5.95 -28.99
C SER A 227 -1.80 6.27 -28.69
N VAL A 228 -0.93 5.26 -28.66
CA VAL A 228 0.52 5.41 -28.42
C VAL A 228 1.34 4.85 -29.58
N SER A 229 2.47 5.50 -29.85
CA SER A 229 3.47 5.09 -30.85
C SER A 229 4.73 4.45 -30.25
N ASP A 230 4.93 4.56 -28.93
CA ASP A 230 6.08 3.95 -28.26
C ASP A 230 5.94 2.41 -28.24
N GLU A 231 6.80 1.70 -28.99
CA GLU A 231 6.71 0.25 -29.17
C GLU A 231 6.88 -0.54 -27.86
N SER A 232 7.69 -0.04 -26.93
CA SER A 232 7.90 -0.70 -25.63
C SER A 232 6.62 -0.67 -24.80
N LEU A 233 6.00 0.50 -24.67
CA LEU A 233 4.72 0.69 -23.99
C LEU A 233 3.59 -0.04 -24.71
N ARG A 234 3.56 -0.03 -26.05
CA ARG A 234 2.59 -0.79 -26.86
C ARG A 234 2.63 -2.27 -26.54
N SER A 235 3.81 -2.86 -26.35
CA SER A 235 3.95 -4.28 -25.99
C SER A 235 3.33 -4.61 -24.62
N HIS A 236 3.58 -3.76 -23.62
CA HIS A 236 2.97 -3.89 -22.29
C HIS A 236 1.45 -3.72 -22.33
N LEU A 237 0.96 -2.73 -23.07
CA LEU A 237 -0.47 -2.49 -23.27
C LEU A 237 -1.16 -3.64 -23.99
N ASN A 238 -0.52 -4.23 -25.01
CA ASN A 238 -1.05 -5.38 -25.72
C ASN A 238 -1.16 -6.60 -24.80
N THR A 239 -0.17 -6.81 -23.93
CA THR A 239 -0.23 -7.88 -22.92
C THR A 239 -1.38 -7.64 -21.95
N ALA A 240 -1.51 -6.43 -21.41
CA ALA A 240 -2.60 -6.08 -20.50
C ALA A 240 -3.98 -6.22 -21.16
N LEU A 241 -4.13 -5.75 -22.40
CA LEU A 241 -5.34 -5.88 -23.20
C LEU A 241 -5.71 -7.35 -23.43
N SER A 242 -4.75 -8.18 -23.86
CA SER A 242 -4.98 -9.61 -24.09
C SER A 242 -5.47 -10.31 -22.82
N ARG A 243 -4.87 -9.98 -21.68
CA ARG A 243 -5.26 -10.52 -20.36
C ARG A 243 -6.63 -10.03 -19.93
N ALA A 244 -6.93 -8.74 -20.09
CA ALA A 244 -8.20 -8.14 -19.76
C ALA A 244 -9.35 -8.72 -20.60
N THR A 245 -9.14 -8.88 -21.92
CA THR A 245 -10.10 -9.53 -22.82
C THR A 245 -10.38 -10.97 -22.37
N LYS A 246 -9.32 -11.75 -22.13
CA LYS A 246 -9.46 -13.13 -21.65
C LYS A 246 -10.19 -13.20 -20.30
N ALA A 247 -9.92 -12.27 -19.39
CA ALA A 247 -10.59 -12.21 -18.10
C ALA A 247 -12.09 -11.94 -18.24
N CYS A 248 -12.48 -10.99 -19.10
CA CYS A 248 -13.89 -10.73 -19.41
C CYS A 248 -14.59 -11.95 -20.05
N ASP A 249 -13.91 -12.67 -20.96
CA ASP A 249 -14.47 -13.88 -21.56
C ASP A 249 -14.69 -14.98 -20.51
N LEU A 250 -13.72 -15.17 -19.61
CA LEU A 250 -13.82 -16.12 -18.50
C LEU A 250 -14.94 -15.76 -17.52
N GLU A 251 -15.15 -14.47 -17.25
CA GLU A 251 -16.25 -13.98 -16.43
C GLU A 251 -17.60 -14.29 -17.09
N ASN A 252 -17.76 -14.04 -18.39
CA ASN A 252 -18.97 -14.38 -19.14
C ASN A 252 -19.26 -15.90 -19.13
N GLU A 253 -18.21 -16.71 -19.08
CA GLU A 253 -18.26 -18.17 -18.91
C GLU A 253 -18.47 -18.63 -17.45
N GLN A 254 -18.65 -17.70 -16.51
CA GLN A 254 -18.81 -17.94 -15.06
C GLN A 254 -17.59 -18.63 -14.41
N LYS A 255 -16.39 -18.45 -14.97
CA LYS A 255 -15.10 -18.96 -14.45
C LYS A 255 -14.35 -17.87 -13.68
N LEU A 256 -14.95 -17.41 -12.59
CA LEU A 256 -14.50 -16.24 -11.82
C LEU A 256 -13.10 -16.39 -11.21
N ASP A 257 -12.73 -17.60 -10.81
CA ASP A 257 -11.39 -17.96 -10.34
C ASP A 257 -10.33 -17.63 -11.39
N LYS A 258 -10.53 -18.14 -12.60
CA LYS A 258 -9.63 -17.93 -13.73
C LYS A 258 -9.65 -16.49 -14.22
N ALA A 259 -10.82 -15.85 -14.24
CA ALA A 259 -10.93 -14.43 -14.58
C ALA A 259 -10.07 -13.59 -13.62
N THR A 260 -10.14 -13.89 -12.33
CA THR A 260 -9.35 -13.21 -11.30
C THR A 260 -7.86 -13.47 -11.42
N GLU A 261 -7.44 -14.70 -11.72
CA GLU A 261 -6.03 -14.99 -12.02
C GLU A 261 -5.49 -14.16 -13.19
N GLU A 262 -6.30 -13.91 -14.23
CA GLU A 262 -5.90 -13.05 -15.34
C GLU A 262 -5.81 -11.57 -14.92
N TRP A 263 -6.69 -11.08 -14.04
CA TRP A 263 -6.58 -9.73 -13.48
C TRP A 263 -5.38 -9.56 -12.54
N GLN A 264 -5.04 -10.57 -11.74
CA GLN A 264 -3.83 -10.56 -10.92
C GLN A 264 -2.55 -10.47 -11.76
N LYS A 265 -2.52 -11.07 -12.97
CA LYS A 265 -1.38 -10.91 -13.88
C LYS A 265 -1.20 -9.48 -14.38
N ILE A 266 -2.24 -8.64 -14.31
CA ILE A 266 -2.19 -7.21 -14.69
C ILE A 266 -1.83 -6.35 -13.48
N PHE A 267 -2.46 -6.59 -12.33
CA PHE A 267 -2.43 -5.70 -11.18
C PHE A 267 -1.60 -6.20 -9.99
N GLY A 268 -1.06 -7.41 -10.08
CA GLY A 268 -0.27 -8.04 -9.03
C GLY A 268 -1.10 -8.45 -7.81
N ASP A 269 -0.41 -8.66 -6.70
CA ASP A 269 -0.97 -9.21 -5.46
C ASP A 269 -1.96 -8.26 -4.75
N ASP A 270 -1.97 -6.98 -5.11
CA ASP A 270 -2.96 -6.02 -4.62
C ASP A 270 -4.39 -6.38 -5.11
N PHE A 271 -4.52 -7.07 -6.25
CA PHE A 271 -5.80 -7.56 -6.75
C PHE A 271 -6.20 -8.86 -6.03
N PRO A 272 -7.35 -8.90 -5.35
CA PRO A 272 -7.72 -10.02 -4.51
C PRO A 272 -8.12 -11.24 -5.34
N ILE A 273 -7.78 -12.44 -4.87
CA ILE A 273 -8.26 -13.70 -5.45
C ILE A 273 -9.77 -13.83 -5.21
N ALA A 274 -10.52 -14.26 -6.22
CA ALA A 274 -11.92 -14.60 -6.06
C ALA A 274 -12.03 -15.80 -5.13
N GLU A 275 -12.65 -15.61 -3.97
CA GLU A 275 -12.97 -16.69 -3.06
C GLU A 275 -14.03 -17.56 -3.76
N THR A 276 -13.64 -18.75 -4.22
CA THR A 276 -14.51 -19.63 -5.00
C THR A 276 -15.76 -20.01 -4.20
N GLU A 277 -16.92 -19.91 -4.85
CA GLU A 277 -18.20 -20.44 -4.37
C GLU A 277 -18.20 -21.97 -4.36
N LYS A 278 -17.48 -22.54 -3.39
CA LYS A 278 -17.84 -23.81 -2.73
C LYS A 278 -17.61 -23.65 -1.24
N GLY A 279 -18.58 -22.97 -0.61
CA GLY A 279 -18.91 -23.12 0.79
C GLY A 279 -17.94 -22.48 1.77
N ILE A 280 -18.29 -21.25 2.21
CA ILE A 280 -17.72 -20.56 3.37
C ILE A 280 -16.24 -20.28 3.15
N VAL A 281 -15.83 -19.02 3.01
CA VAL A 281 -14.47 -18.68 3.44
C VAL A 281 -14.43 -19.04 4.89
N ALA A 282 -13.88 -20.22 5.11
CA ALA A 282 -13.55 -20.67 6.40
C ALA A 282 -12.50 -19.65 6.86
N THR A 283 -12.88 -18.73 7.75
CA THR A 283 -11.92 -18.01 8.59
C THR A 283 -10.84 -19.00 9.05
N PHE A 284 -9.63 -18.54 9.38
CA PHE A 284 -8.58 -19.40 9.96
C PHE A 284 -9.19 -20.42 10.97
N HIS A 285 -10.10 -19.93 11.82
CA HIS A 285 -10.85 -20.73 12.77
C HIS A 285 -11.71 -21.85 12.16
N GLN A 286 -12.44 -21.58 11.08
CA GLN A 286 -13.25 -22.58 10.39
C GLN A 286 -12.39 -23.60 9.61
N ILE A 287 -11.23 -23.22 9.06
CA ILE A 287 -10.30 -24.15 8.40
C ILE A 287 -9.73 -25.09 9.44
N VAL A 288 -9.21 -24.52 10.53
CA VAL A 288 -8.66 -25.27 11.66
C VAL A 288 -9.71 -26.18 12.29
N SER A 289 -10.94 -25.72 12.48
CA SER A 289 -12.03 -26.54 13.03
C SER A 289 -12.34 -27.75 12.15
N LYS A 290 -12.42 -27.56 10.82
CA LYS A 290 -12.60 -28.67 9.87
C LYS A 290 -11.42 -29.64 9.92
N LEU A 291 -10.19 -29.14 9.91
CA LEU A 291 -8.97 -29.98 9.96
C LEU A 291 -8.83 -30.72 11.29
N GLN A 292 -9.19 -30.11 12.42
CA GLN A 292 -9.21 -30.75 13.73
C GLN A 292 -10.22 -31.89 13.79
N ALA A 293 -11.41 -31.72 13.18
CA ALA A 293 -12.41 -32.78 13.10
C ALA A 293 -11.93 -33.98 12.24
N LEU A 294 -11.19 -33.72 11.16
CA LEU A 294 -10.66 -34.76 10.28
C LEU A 294 -9.41 -35.45 10.83
N PHE A 295 -8.60 -34.73 11.58
CA PHE A 295 -7.29 -35.19 12.09
C PHE A 295 -7.13 -34.86 13.58
N PRO A 296 -7.95 -35.45 14.47
CA PRO A 296 -7.86 -35.17 15.90
C PRO A 296 -6.48 -35.57 16.44
N ALA A 297 -5.86 -34.68 17.21
CA ALA A 297 -4.60 -34.94 17.91
C ALA A 297 -4.89 -35.14 19.41
N THR A 298 -4.35 -36.18 20.02
CA THR A 298 -4.48 -36.42 21.48
C THR A 298 -3.72 -35.39 22.32
N THR A 299 -2.73 -34.72 21.73
CA THR A 299 -1.93 -33.65 22.34
C THR A 299 -2.42 -32.25 21.97
N GLU A 300 -3.68 -32.11 21.52
CA GLU A 300 -4.29 -30.80 21.27
C GLU A 300 -4.44 -30.00 22.56
N GLU A 301 -3.84 -28.82 22.61
CA GLU A 301 -3.91 -27.93 23.77
C GLU A 301 -4.59 -26.61 23.43
N HIS A 302 -5.27 -26.06 24.43
CA HIS A 302 -5.94 -24.76 24.36
C HIS A 302 -5.51 -23.90 25.55
N LEU A 303 -5.31 -22.60 25.32
CA LEU A 303 -4.84 -21.66 26.34
C LEU A 303 -5.77 -21.62 27.58
N ASP A 304 -7.07 -21.55 27.33
CA ASP A 304 -8.10 -21.49 28.37
C ASP A 304 -8.15 -22.78 29.19
N ARG A 305 -8.20 -23.95 28.52
CA ARG A 305 -8.39 -25.25 29.19
C ARG A 305 -7.15 -25.75 29.91
N LYS A 306 -5.96 -25.59 29.32
CA LYS A 306 -4.71 -26.10 29.90
C LYS A 306 -4.05 -25.10 30.84
N TYR A 307 -4.10 -23.81 30.51
CA TYR A 307 -3.35 -22.77 31.24
C TYR A 307 -4.24 -21.79 32.00
N GLY A 308 -5.58 -21.87 31.86
CA GLY A 308 -6.49 -20.91 32.48
C GLY A 308 -6.38 -19.49 31.89
N ILE A 309 -5.77 -19.35 30.71
CA ILE A 309 -5.53 -18.05 30.07
C ILE A 309 -6.67 -17.75 29.10
N ALA A 310 -7.47 -16.73 29.40
CA ALA A 310 -8.53 -16.28 28.51
C ALA A 310 -7.98 -15.49 27.32
N THR A 311 -8.56 -15.70 26.13
CA THR A 311 -8.27 -14.89 24.94
C THR A 311 -9.15 -13.65 24.92
N VAL A 312 -8.54 -12.48 25.11
CA VAL A 312 -9.19 -11.17 25.12
C VAL A 312 -8.38 -10.25 24.20
N LEU A 313 -8.65 -10.35 22.89
CA LEU A 313 -7.88 -9.61 21.90
C LEU A 313 -8.11 -8.10 22.04
N ASN A 314 -7.03 -7.33 22.03
CA ASN A 314 -7.11 -5.88 21.99
C ASN A 314 -7.05 -5.40 20.52
N PRO A 315 -8.08 -4.73 20.00
CA PRO A 315 -8.08 -4.22 18.62
C PRO A 315 -6.95 -3.24 18.29
N ALA A 316 -6.36 -2.60 19.31
CA ALA A 316 -5.20 -1.71 19.14
C ALA A 316 -3.87 -2.48 18.99
N TYR A 317 -3.85 -3.77 19.34
CA TYR A 317 -2.66 -4.59 19.28
C TYR A 317 -2.58 -5.40 17.98
N SER A 318 -1.42 -5.37 17.35
CA SER A 318 -1.07 -6.18 16.18
C SER A 318 0.05 -7.14 16.54
N LEU A 319 0.02 -8.32 15.92
CA LEU A 319 1.06 -9.35 15.99
C LEU A 319 1.19 -9.97 14.61
N THR A 320 2.37 -9.85 14.01
CA THR A 320 2.71 -10.46 12.73
C THR A 320 3.77 -11.53 12.95
N VAL A 321 3.51 -12.72 12.42
CA VAL A 321 4.41 -13.87 12.46
C VAL A 321 4.68 -14.28 11.03
N ASP A 322 5.92 -14.67 10.74
CA ASP A 322 6.31 -15.29 9.46
C ASP A 322 7.34 -16.40 9.74
N VAL A 323 7.72 -17.16 8.73
CA VAL A 323 8.64 -18.28 8.83
C VAL A 323 9.77 -18.14 7.82
N ASN A 324 10.99 -18.27 8.32
CA ASN A 324 12.17 -18.44 7.49
C ASN A 324 12.32 -19.91 7.08
N ILE A 325 12.40 -20.15 5.77
CA ILE A 325 12.52 -21.49 5.19
C ILE A 325 13.97 -21.71 4.73
N ASN A 326 14.57 -22.81 5.15
CA ASN A 326 15.87 -23.28 4.69
C ASN A 326 15.73 -24.70 4.12
N GLN A 327 16.04 -24.90 2.84
CA GLN A 327 15.84 -26.17 2.15
C GLN A 327 16.97 -26.44 1.14
N ASN A 328 17.33 -27.72 1.00
CA ASN A 328 18.40 -28.17 0.11
C ASN A 328 18.19 -27.75 -1.36
N GLY A 329 19.28 -27.43 -2.05
CA GLY A 329 19.29 -27.01 -3.45
C GLY A 329 19.15 -25.50 -3.67
N TRP A 330 18.91 -24.73 -2.61
CA TRP A 330 18.85 -23.27 -2.64
C TRP A 330 20.13 -22.70 -2.00
N ARG A 331 20.63 -21.55 -2.50
CA ARG A 331 21.68 -20.80 -1.78
C ARG A 331 21.18 -20.55 -0.35
N GLN A 332 22.06 -20.65 0.65
CA GLN A 332 21.78 -20.49 2.10
C GLN A 332 21.27 -19.07 2.49
N ASN A 333 20.21 -18.61 1.83
CA ASN A 333 19.53 -17.38 2.13
C ASN A 333 18.19 -17.81 2.74
N HIS A 334 17.94 -17.41 3.99
CA HIS A 334 16.68 -17.63 4.66
C HIS A 334 15.59 -16.84 3.94
N TRP A 335 14.58 -17.51 3.39
CA TRP A 335 13.46 -16.86 2.70
C TRP A 335 12.25 -16.82 3.63
N LEU A 336 11.61 -15.67 3.73
CA LEU A 336 10.29 -15.57 4.36
C LEU A 336 9.26 -16.32 3.50
N LEU A 337 8.26 -16.94 4.14
CA LEU A 337 7.22 -17.68 3.42
C LEU A 337 6.49 -16.79 2.42
N SER A 338 6.23 -15.54 2.78
CA SER A 338 5.65 -14.52 1.91
C SER A 338 6.44 -14.35 0.61
N GLU A 339 7.77 -14.26 0.69
CA GLU A 339 8.65 -14.17 -0.48
C GLU A 339 8.73 -15.48 -1.26
N PHE A 340 8.71 -16.61 -0.54
CA PHE A 340 8.80 -17.95 -1.09
C PHE A 340 7.55 -18.30 -1.92
N GLN A 341 6.37 -17.97 -1.42
CA GLN A 341 5.08 -18.11 -2.11
C GLN A 341 4.99 -17.18 -3.32
N ARG A 342 5.42 -15.91 -3.21
CA ARG A 342 5.44 -14.95 -4.32
C ARG A 342 6.25 -15.44 -5.52
N ARG A 343 7.31 -16.21 -5.29
CA ARG A 343 8.15 -16.81 -6.34
C ARG A 343 7.62 -18.15 -6.87
N GLY A 344 6.50 -18.63 -6.35
CA GLY A 344 5.89 -19.90 -6.73
C GLY A 344 6.66 -21.13 -6.25
N TYR A 345 7.51 -20.99 -5.23
CA TYR A 345 8.30 -22.10 -4.70
C TYR A 345 7.45 -22.98 -3.77
N ARG A 346 7.73 -24.29 -3.78
CA ARG A 346 7.08 -25.28 -2.91
C ARG A 346 7.99 -25.72 -1.79
N ILE A 347 7.45 -25.78 -0.58
CA ILE A 347 8.17 -26.28 0.58
C ILE A 347 8.22 -27.80 0.47
N GLN A 348 9.42 -28.32 0.31
CA GLN A 348 9.68 -29.75 0.24
C GLN A 348 9.83 -30.33 1.65
N LYS A 349 9.81 -31.66 1.73
CA LYS A 349 10.20 -32.38 2.94
C LYS A 349 11.65 -32.09 3.33
N ASN A 350 11.94 -32.18 4.62
CA ASN A 350 13.24 -31.96 5.27
C ASN A 350 13.79 -30.53 5.17
N ALA A 351 12.92 -29.54 4.97
CA ALA A 351 13.25 -28.13 5.18
C ALA A 351 13.29 -27.81 6.68
N SER A 352 14.22 -26.95 7.08
CA SER A 352 14.24 -26.33 8.39
C SER A 352 13.43 -25.03 8.36
N LEU A 353 12.50 -24.92 9.31
CA LEU A 353 11.63 -23.78 9.50
C LEU A 353 12.01 -23.04 10.78
N LEU A 354 12.10 -21.72 10.70
CA LEU A 354 12.28 -20.84 11.85
C LEU A 354 11.18 -19.78 11.83
N PHE A 355 10.11 -20.03 12.57
CA PHE A 355 9.04 -19.08 12.81
C PHE A 355 9.54 -17.97 13.72
N LYS A 356 9.11 -16.74 13.45
CA LYS A 356 9.49 -15.56 14.23
C LYS A 356 8.34 -14.59 14.32
N ILE A 357 8.26 -13.89 15.44
CA ILE A 357 7.52 -12.63 15.49
C ILE A 357 8.29 -11.62 14.62
N ILE A 358 7.61 -11.07 13.61
CA ILE A 358 8.18 -10.07 12.70
C ILE A 358 7.93 -8.66 13.24
N SER A 359 6.76 -8.44 13.83
CA SER A 359 6.43 -7.20 14.50
C SER A 359 5.24 -7.38 15.42
N HIS A 360 5.22 -6.61 16.51
CA HIS A 360 4.04 -6.38 17.33
C HIS A 360 4.16 -5.01 18.01
N ASN A 361 3.05 -4.50 18.53
CA ASN A 361 3.01 -3.23 19.27
C ASN A 361 2.50 -3.41 20.71
N VAL A 362 2.46 -4.65 21.21
CA VAL A 362 2.11 -4.94 22.61
C VAL A 362 3.24 -4.43 23.52
N PRO A 363 2.96 -3.53 24.48
CA PRO A 363 3.99 -2.99 25.36
C PRO A 363 4.45 -4.04 26.38
N ASP A 364 5.67 -3.91 26.88
CA ASP A 364 6.19 -4.73 27.99
C ASP A 364 5.46 -4.49 29.33
N PRO A 365 5.56 -5.42 30.29
CA PRO A 365 5.99 -6.81 30.11
C PRO A 365 4.89 -7.65 29.44
N TYR A 366 5.31 -8.66 28.68
CA TYR A 366 4.47 -9.75 28.17
C TYR A 366 5.28 -11.04 28.10
N SER A 367 4.60 -12.17 27.88
CA SER A 367 5.24 -13.47 27.60
C SER A 367 4.66 -14.06 26.32
N VAL A 368 5.45 -14.86 25.61
CA VAL A 368 5.05 -15.49 24.35
C VAL A 368 4.81 -16.98 24.55
N LYS A 369 3.78 -17.52 23.89
CA LYS A 369 3.55 -18.97 23.76
C LYS A 369 3.37 -19.33 22.29
N TRP A 370 3.82 -20.51 21.91
CA TRP A 370 3.71 -21.04 20.55
C TRP A 370 2.88 -22.32 20.54
N LYS A 371 2.00 -22.45 19.55
CA LYS A 371 1.32 -23.69 19.20
C LYS A 371 1.80 -24.18 17.85
N VAL A 372 2.04 -25.48 17.74
CA VAL A 372 2.32 -26.10 16.45
C VAL A 372 1.34 -27.22 16.18
N ARG A 373 0.64 -27.12 15.05
CA ARG A 373 -0.43 -28.03 14.68
C ARG A 373 -0.12 -28.73 13.37
N ASN A 374 -0.06 -30.07 13.43
CA ASN A 374 0.20 -30.89 12.26
C ASN A 374 -1.06 -31.60 11.76
N PHE A 375 -1.46 -31.41 10.51
CA PHE A 375 -2.58 -32.14 9.89
C PHE A 375 -2.13 -32.98 8.68
N GLY A 376 -3.02 -33.84 8.17
CA GLY A 376 -2.77 -34.64 6.97
C GLY A 376 -2.58 -36.13 7.23
N ASN A 377 -2.79 -36.93 6.18
CA ASN A 377 -2.68 -38.39 6.25
C ASN A 377 -1.25 -38.84 6.58
N ASP A 378 -0.22 -38.24 5.97
CA ASP A 378 1.19 -38.53 6.27
C ASP A 378 1.50 -38.40 7.77
N ALA A 379 1.06 -37.30 8.40
CA ALA A 379 1.26 -37.07 9.81
C ALA A 379 0.48 -38.07 10.68
N ARG A 380 -0.74 -38.45 10.26
CA ARG A 380 -1.54 -39.47 10.96
C ARG A 380 -0.88 -40.85 10.90
N ASP A 381 -0.46 -41.27 9.72
CA ASP A 381 0.05 -42.61 9.49
C ASP A 381 1.41 -42.82 10.19
N LEU A 382 2.14 -41.74 10.47
CA LEU A 382 3.39 -41.72 11.25
C LEU A 382 3.18 -41.39 12.74
N GLY A 383 1.93 -41.24 13.22
CA GLY A 383 1.63 -40.92 14.61
C GLY A 383 2.09 -39.54 15.07
N ALA A 384 2.27 -38.60 14.13
CA ALA A 384 2.85 -37.28 14.33
C ALA A 384 1.83 -36.12 14.30
N LEU A 385 0.53 -36.42 14.42
CA LEU A 385 -0.50 -35.41 14.69
C LEU A 385 -0.25 -34.80 16.08
N ARG A 386 -0.02 -33.49 16.15
CA ARG A 386 0.21 -32.74 17.40
C ARG A 386 -0.55 -31.43 17.40
N GLY A 387 -0.71 -30.84 18.59
CA GLY A 387 -1.30 -29.52 18.80
C GLY A 387 -0.91 -28.87 20.13
N GLU A 388 0.29 -29.16 20.63
CA GLU A 388 0.78 -28.71 21.93
C GLU A 388 1.11 -27.21 21.92
N ILE A 389 0.98 -26.58 23.09
CA ILE A 389 1.39 -25.20 23.33
C ILE A 389 2.65 -25.22 24.20
N THR A 390 3.69 -24.51 23.80
CA THR A 390 4.95 -24.37 24.56
C THR A 390 5.22 -22.91 24.91
N ASP A 391 5.84 -22.68 26.07
CA ASP A 391 6.43 -21.39 26.40
C ASP A 391 7.56 -21.05 25.43
N ASP A 392 7.62 -19.78 25.04
CA ASP A 392 8.79 -19.19 24.40
C ASP A 392 9.89 -18.96 25.45
N ASP A 393 11.15 -19.07 25.05
CA ASP A 393 12.32 -18.89 25.91
C ASP A 393 12.80 -17.43 25.97
N GLY A 394 12.03 -16.49 25.41
CA GLY A 394 12.40 -15.08 25.21
C GLY A 394 13.07 -14.82 23.87
N SER A 395 13.19 -15.83 22.99
CA SER A 395 13.72 -15.63 21.63
C SER A 395 12.68 -15.08 20.65
N GLU A 396 11.39 -15.18 20.97
CA GLU A 396 10.28 -14.90 20.05
C GLU A 396 10.37 -15.71 18.74
N THR A 397 10.91 -16.91 18.84
CA THR A 397 11.10 -17.80 17.70
C THR A 397 10.72 -19.24 18.00
N LYS A 398 10.29 -19.96 16.96
CA LYS A 398 10.00 -21.40 17.05
C LYS A 398 10.67 -22.13 15.90
N LYS A 399 11.50 -23.13 16.21
CA LYS A 399 12.15 -24.00 15.22
C LYS A 399 11.33 -25.25 14.96
N GLU A 400 11.16 -25.60 13.70
CA GLU A 400 10.44 -26.79 13.24
C GLU A 400 11.07 -27.36 11.96
N SER A 401 10.58 -28.51 11.51
CA SER A 401 11.03 -29.15 10.26
C SER A 401 9.88 -29.77 9.48
N THR A 402 9.98 -29.79 8.16
CA THR A 402 8.91 -30.28 7.26
C THR A 402 9.03 -31.78 7.03
N LEU A 403 8.58 -32.62 7.96
CA LEU A 403 8.73 -34.08 7.81
C LEU A 403 7.57 -34.76 7.05
N TYR A 404 6.42 -34.09 6.93
CA TYR A 404 5.16 -34.70 6.50
C TYR A 404 4.44 -33.82 5.48
N HIS A 405 3.85 -34.39 4.41
CA HIS A 405 2.98 -33.59 3.55
C HIS A 405 1.69 -33.22 4.28
N GLY A 406 1.15 -32.05 3.97
CA GLY A 406 -0.12 -31.59 4.53
C GLY A 406 -0.15 -30.10 4.83
N GLU A 407 -1.33 -29.66 5.27
CA GLU A 407 -1.57 -28.32 5.80
C GLU A 407 -1.17 -28.32 7.27
N HIS A 408 -0.16 -27.54 7.64
CA HIS A 408 0.25 -27.37 9.03
C HIS A 408 0.13 -25.90 9.41
N TYR A 409 0.01 -25.57 10.69
CA TYR A 409 0.13 -24.18 11.12
C TYR A 409 0.92 -24.02 12.41
N VAL A 410 1.47 -22.83 12.56
CA VAL A 410 1.99 -22.32 13.84
C VAL A 410 1.18 -21.12 14.25
N GLU A 411 0.83 -21.06 15.53
CA GLU A 411 0.13 -19.94 16.14
C GLU A 411 0.98 -19.39 17.30
N CYS A 412 1.05 -18.07 17.38
CA CYS A 412 1.77 -17.33 18.39
C CYS A 412 0.79 -16.54 19.25
N TYR A 413 0.98 -16.58 20.55
CA TYR A 413 0.16 -15.86 21.51
C TYR A 413 1.02 -14.90 22.31
N ILE A 414 0.65 -13.62 22.36
CA ILE A 414 1.21 -12.68 23.34
C ILE A 414 0.29 -12.64 24.55
N ILE A 415 0.84 -12.97 25.71
CA ILE A 415 0.15 -12.98 27.00
C ILE A 415 0.56 -11.76 27.81
N LYS A 416 -0.41 -10.93 28.19
CA LYS A 416 -0.23 -9.75 29.04
C LYS A 416 -1.26 -9.75 30.16
N ASN A 417 -0.81 -9.53 31.40
CA ASN A 417 -1.67 -9.52 32.59
C ASN A 417 -2.54 -10.79 32.75
N GLY A 418 -1.99 -11.96 32.42
CA GLY A 418 -2.68 -13.24 32.51
C GLY A 418 -3.70 -13.52 31.39
N GLN A 419 -3.77 -12.68 30.36
CA GLN A 419 -4.68 -12.81 29.22
C GLN A 419 -3.92 -12.85 27.89
N CYS A 420 -4.43 -13.60 26.92
CA CYS A 420 -3.93 -13.53 25.55
C CYS A 420 -4.52 -12.30 24.85
N VAL A 421 -3.67 -11.33 24.50
CA VAL A 421 -4.08 -10.01 23.99
C VAL A 421 -3.84 -9.81 22.50
N ALA A 422 -3.01 -10.66 21.88
CA ALA A 422 -2.75 -10.68 20.44
C ALA A 422 -2.40 -12.11 19.98
N VAL A 423 -2.82 -12.45 18.77
CA VAL A 423 -2.60 -13.76 18.14
C VAL A 423 -2.13 -13.57 16.70
N GLY A 424 -1.08 -14.29 16.31
CA GLY A 424 -0.60 -14.37 14.94
C GLY A 424 -0.49 -15.82 14.50
N HIS A 425 -0.74 -16.12 13.24
CA HIS A 425 -0.67 -17.48 12.72
C HIS A 425 -0.05 -17.53 11.33
N VAL A 426 0.57 -18.68 11.01
CA VAL A 426 1.17 -18.96 9.70
C VAL A 426 0.78 -20.37 9.28
N PHE A 427 0.12 -20.51 8.14
CA PHE A 427 -0.06 -21.79 7.48
C PHE A 427 1.19 -22.17 6.69
N VAL A 428 1.59 -23.43 6.78
CA VAL A 428 2.75 -23.99 6.08
C VAL A 428 2.28 -25.16 5.22
N PRO A 429 1.98 -24.91 3.93
CA PRO A 429 1.64 -25.98 3.00
C PRO A 429 2.92 -26.71 2.59
N ILE A 430 3.03 -27.99 2.98
CA ILE A 430 4.15 -28.85 2.58
C ILE A 430 3.70 -29.69 1.38
N GLY A 431 4.27 -29.37 0.21
CA GLY A 431 3.87 -29.92 -1.09
C GLY A 431 4.72 -31.07 -1.59
#